data_AF-A0A1I1N4Q4-F1
#
_entry.id   AF-A0A1I1N4Q4-F1
#
_cell.length_a   1.000
_cell.length_b   1.000
_cell.length_c   1.000
_cell.angle_alpha   90.00
_cell.angle_beta   90.00
_cell.angle_gamma   90.00
#
_symmetry.space_group_name_H-M   'P 1'
#
loop_
_entity.id
_entity.type
_entity.pdbx_description
1 polymer ?
#
loop_
_entity_poly.entity_id
_entity_poly.type
_entity_poly.pdbx_seq_one_letter_code
_entity_poly.pdbx_strand_id
1 'polypeptide(L)' 'MSKSDQKFIDTNESTGWYELRDWLNRNGFEGGKDNRAGLRGIIDAMRTKKGDNISWEELDYHLAKSPESFRNLTKA' A
#
# COMPACT_ATOMS: atom_id res chain seq x y z
N MET A 1 26.00 5.32 4.78
CA MET A 1 24.94 5.69 3.81
C MET A 1 23.78 4.76 4.05
N SER A 2 22.62 5.31 4.43
CA SER A 2 21.41 4.56 4.75
C SER A 2 21.04 3.68 3.57
N LYS A 3 20.95 2.37 3.80
CA LYS A 3 20.30 1.47 2.84
C LYS A 3 18.91 2.05 2.65
N SER A 4 18.64 2.60 1.48
CA SER A 4 17.27 2.77 1.02
C SER A 4 16.72 1.35 0.97
N ASP A 5 16.11 0.94 2.08
CA ASP A 5 15.15 -0.14 2.13
C ASP A 5 14.04 0.32 1.18
N GLN A 6 14.26 0.11 -0.11
CA GLN A 6 13.23 0.20 -1.13
C GLN A 6 12.26 -0.92 -0.79
N LYS A 7 11.45 -0.70 0.24
CA LYS A 7 10.32 -1.55 0.56
C LYS A 7 9.39 -1.35 -0.62
N PHE A 8 9.45 -2.32 -1.52
CA PHE A 8 8.42 -2.51 -2.52
C PHE A 8 7.20 -3.10 -1.80
N ILE A 9 6.03 -2.86 -2.36
CA ILE A 9 4.81 -3.58 -2.04
C ILE A 9 4.56 -4.46 -3.24
N ASP A 10 4.95 -5.72 -3.08
CA ASP A 10 4.39 -6.76 -3.90
C ASP A 10 2.86 -6.79 -3.64
N THR A 11 2.07 -6.83 -4.69
CA THR A 11 0.60 -6.89 -4.59
C THR A 11 0.05 -8.25 -4.97
N ASN A 12 0.95 -9.23 -5.10
CA ASN A 12 0.60 -10.60 -5.32
C ASN A 12 0.02 -11.16 -4.03
N GLU A 13 -1.03 -11.97 -4.16
CA GLU A 13 -1.80 -12.44 -3.01
C GLU A 13 -0.97 -13.29 -2.05
N SER A 14 0.01 -14.02 -2.59
CA SER A 14 0.84 -14.97 -1.87
C SER A 14 2.02 -14.35 -1.13
N THR A 15 2.51 -13.18 -1.56
CA THR A 15 3.76 -12.57 -1.07
C THR A 15 3.54 -11.20 -0.47
N GLY A 16 2.75 -10.37 -1.15
CA GLY A 16 2.44 -8.99 -0.76
C GLY A 16 1.60 -8.77 0.50
N TRP A 17 1.05 -9.85 1.06
CA TRP A 17 0.09 -9.78 2.16
C TRP A 17 0.65 -9.15 3.44
N TYR A 18 1.95 -9.30 3.66
CA TYR A 18 2.65 -8.73 4.82
C TYR A 18 3.05 -7.27 4.58
N GLU A 19 3.52 -6.92 3.38
CA GLU A 19 3.92 -5.55 3.03
C GLU A 19 2.73 -4.59 3.09
N LEU A 20 1.56 -5.01 2.57
CA LEU A 20 0.31 -4.23 2.66
C LEU A 20 -0.07 -3.95 4.12
N ARG A 21 0.04 -4.97 4.98
CA ARG A 21 -0.25 -4.82 6.42
C ARG A 21 0.73 -3.86 7.10
N ASP A 22 2.01 -4.00 6.80
CA ASP A 22 3.08 -3.21 7.43
C ASP A 22 2.93 -1.73 7.04
N TRP A 23 2.63 -1.45 5.77
CA TRP A 23 2.36 -0.09 5.29
C TRP A 23 1.10 0.51 5.94
N LEU A 24 0.00 -0.26 6.02
CA LEU A 24 -1.24 0.17 6.68
C LEU A 24 -0.98 0.55 8.14
N ASN A 25 -0.35 -0.35 8.90
CA ASN A 25 -0.05 -0.13 10.30
C ASN A 25 0.87 1.09 10.50
N ARG A 26 1.88 1.29 9.64
CA ARG A 26 2.76 2.47 9.71
C ARG A 26 2.01 3.78 9.50
N ASN A 27 1.01 3.77 8.63
CA ASN A 27 0.19 4.94 8.29
C ASN A 27 -1.03 5.13 9.21
N GLY A 28 -1.15 4.32 10.28
CA GLY A 28 -2.26 4.43 11.24
C GLY A 28 -3.56 3.82 10.74
N PHE A 29 -3.51 2.92 9.77
CA PHE A 29 -4.65 2.12 9.32
C PHE A 29 -4.62 0.74 9.96
N GLU A 30 -5.80 0.13 10.13
CA GLU A 30 -5.86 -1.25 10.59
C GLU A 30 -5.23 -2.17 9.54
N GLY A 31 -4.34 -3.06 9.97
CA GLY A 31 -3.85 -4.14 9.14
C GLY A 31 -4.89 -5.25 8.88
N GLY A 32 -6.19 -4.98 8.89
CA GLY A 32 -7.25 -5.97 8.66
C GLY A 32 -7.29 -6.52 7.23
N LYS A 33 -8.02 -7.61 7.01
CA LYS A 33 -8.20 -8.20 5.66
C LYS A 33 -8.87 -7.20 4.71
N ASP A 34 -9.88 -6.48 5.19
CA ASP A 34 -10.65 -5.51 4.41
C ASP A 34 -9.79 -4.33 3.96
N ASN A 35 -9.01 -3.74 4.87
CA ASN A 35 -8.08 -2.66 4.54
C ASN A 35 -6.98 -3.10 3.57
N ARG A 36 -6.46 -4.33 3.73
CA ARG A 36 -5.48 -4.87 2.79
C ARG A 36 -6.08 -5.06 1.40
N ALA A 37 -7.32 -5.54 1.31
CA ALA A 37 -8.03 -5.66 0.04
C ALA A 37 -8.32 -4.29 -0.59
N GLY A 38 -8.73 -3.32 0.22
CA GLY A 38 -8.91 -1.92 -0.20
C GLY A 38 -7.62 -1.33 -0.74
N LEU A 39 -6.52 -1.43 0.02
CA LEU A 39 -5.21 -0.94 -0.37
C LEU A 39 -4.72 -1.59 -1.67
N ARG A 40 -4.89 -2.92 -1.79
CA ARG A 40 -4.58 -3.63 -3.03
C ARG A 40 -5.36 -3.09 -4.22
N GLY A 41 -6.64 -2.79 -4.04
CA GLY A 41 -7.49 -2.17 -5.07
C GLY A 41 -7.01 -0.77 -5.45
N ILE A 42 -6.59 0.05 -4.49
CA ILE A 42 -5.99 1.37 -4.77
C ILE A 42 -4.69 1.18 -5.57
N ILE A 43 -3.81 0.26 -5.18
CA ILE A 43 -2.57 -0.02 -5.92
C ILE A 43 -2.86 -0.61 -7.32
N ASP A 44 -3.91 -1.42 -7.47
CA ASP A 44 -4.37 -1.91 -8.77
C ASP A 44 -4.91 -0.79 -9.67
N ALA A 45 -5.57 0.21 -9.10
CA ALA A 45 -6.01 1.41 -9.83
C ALA A 45 -4.85 2.36 -10.16
N MET A 46 -3.81 2.42 -9.31
CA MET A 46 -2.61 3.23 -9.53
C MET A 46 -1.68 2.62 -10.57
N ARG A 47 -1.56 1.29 -10.61
CA ARG A 47 -0.69 0.61 -11.56
C ARG A 47 -1.33 0.60 -12.96
N THR A 48 -0.62 1.14 -13.94
CA THR A 48 -1.08 1.11 -15.34
C THR A 48 -0.79 -0.23 -16.03
N LYS A 49 0.13 -1.03 -15.47
CA LYS A 49 0.51 -2.36 -15.96
C LYS A 49 0.53 -3.38 -14.83
N LYS A 50 0.02 -4.58 -15.14
CA LYS A 50 -0.03 -5.72 -14.23
C LYS A 50 1.39 -6.29 -14.04
N GLY A 51 1.98 -6.10 -12.86
CA GLY A 51 3.32 -6.63 -12.52
C GLY A 51 4.33 -5.57 -12.08
N ASP A 52 3.99 -4.28 -12.14
CA ASP A 52 4.81 -3.24 -11.53
C ASP A 52 4.71 -3.28 -10.01
N ASN A 53 5.86 -3.31 -9.34
CA ASN A 53 5.97 -3.19 -7.90
C ASN A 53 5.86 -1.71 -7.52
N ILE A 54 4.95 -1.38 -6.60
CA ILE A 54 4.85 -0.02 -6.07
C ILE A 54 5.78 0.12 -4.88
N SER A 55 6.55 1.21 -4.79
CA SER A 55 7.34 1.48 -3.59
C SER A 55 6.48 2.12 -2.51
N TRP A 56 6.89 1.98 -1.24
CA TRP A 56 6.21 2.66 -0.14
C TRP A 56 6.17 4.19 -0.34
N GLU A 57 7.22 4.76 -0.92
CA GLU A 57 7.29 6.20 -1.23
C GLU A 57 6.23 6.63 -2.25
N GLU A 58 5.98 5.84 -3.29
CA GLU A 58 4.93 6.11 -4.28
C GLU A 58 3.54 6.06 -3.62
N LEU A 59 3.33 5.12 -2.71
CA LEU A 59 2.11 4.99 -1.93
C LEU A 59 1.89 6.14 -0.94
N ASP A 60 2.93 6.53 -0.21
CA ASP A 60 2.92 7.69 0.69
C ASP A 60 2.66 8.99 -0.09
N TYR A 61 3.29 9.15 -1.25
CA TYR A 61 3.05 10.27 -2.15
C TYR A 61 1.59 10.30 -2.62
N HIS A 62 1.03 9.14 -2.99
CA HIS A 62 -0.37 9.03 -3.35
C HIS A 62 -1.33 9.29 -2.19
N LEU A 63 -1.00 8.85 -0.99
CA LEU A 63 -1.77 9.15 0.22
C LEU A 63 -1.79 10.66 0.50
N ALA A 64 -0.65 11.35 0.33
CA ALA A 64 -0.56 12.79 0.51
C ALA A 64 -1.28 13.57 -0.60
N LYS A 65 -1.23 13.08 -1.84
CA LYS A 65 -1.81 13.75 -3.02
C LYS A 65 -3.32 13.52 -3.17
N SER A 66 -3.79 12.32 -2.84
CA SER A 66 -5.18 11.88 -3.01
C SER A 66 -5.65 11.05 -1.80
N PRO A 67 -5.75 11.66 -0.61
CA PRO A 67 -6.19 10.97 0.60
C PRO A 67 -7.61 10.42 0.49
N GLU A 68 -8.43 11.00 -0.40
CA GLU A 68 -9.79 10.54 -0.71
C GLU A 68 -9.84 9.10 -1.24
N SER A 69 -8.80 8.66 -1.97
CA SER A 69 -8.70 7.28 -2.46
C SER A 69 -8.57 6.28 -1.31
N PHE A 70 -8.03 6.71 -0.17
CA PHE A 70 -7.80 5.91 1.02
C PHE A 70 -8.91 6.06 2.07
N ARG A 71 -9.97 6.83 1.79
CA ARG A 71 -11.09 7.07 2.73
C ARG A 71 -11.84 5.80 3.13
N ASN A 72 -11.76 4.77 2.29
CA ASN A 72 -12.41 3.48 2.52
C ASN A 72 -11.59 2.57 3.47
N LEU A 73 -10.40 3.00 3.88
CA LEU A 73 -9.57 2.27 4.83
C LEU A 73 -9.90 2.69 6.26
N THR A 74 -10.14 1.72 7.13
CA THR A 74 -10.39 1.95 8.55
C THR A 74 -9.10 2.34 9.26
N LYS A 75 -9.14 3.36 10.11
CA LYS A 75 -8.01 3.76 10.95
C LYS A 75 -7.89 2.83 12.16
N ALA A 76 -6.65 2.54 12.55
CA ALA A 76 -6.33 1.75 13.74
C ALA A 76 -6.52 2.55 15.04
#